data_AF-A0A9C7PL80-F1
#
_entry.id   AF-A0A9C7PL80-F1
#
_cell.length_a   1.000
_cell.length_b   1.000
_cell.length_c   1.000
_cell.angle_alpha   90.00
_cell.angle_beta   90.00
_cell.angle_gamma   90.00
#
_symmetry.space_group_name_H-M   'P 1'
#
loop_
_entity.id
_entity.type
_entity.pdbx_description
1 polymer ?
#
loop_
_entity_poly.entity_id
_entity_poly.type
_entity_poly.pdbx_seq_one_letter_code
_entity_poly.pdbx_strand_id
1 'polypeptide(L)'
;MGWPLCTLRSWLSQWSDEHSNADGVRCAPKVTVPALVIGNGADDACTPGDTEALFNALGSHDKTRTTIADANHYYLGSRSYWRSLFSTAVAWLSNKGFAD
;
A
#
# COMPACT_ATOMS: atom_id res chain seq x y z
N MET A 1 33.12 10.47 0.53
CA MET A 1 31.64 10.43 0.57
C MET A 1 31.14 11.51 -0.39
N GLY A 2 30.65 11.12 -1.56
CA GLY A 2 30.07 12.08 -2.51
C GLY A 2 28.61 12.33 -2.16
N TRP A 3 28.20 13.61 -2.09
CA TRP A 3 26.79 13.96 -1.93
C TRP A 3 26.00 13.45 -3.14
N PRO A 4 24.82 12.82 -2.97
CA PRO A 4 23.99 12.42 -4.10
C PRO A 4 23.59 13.67 -4.88
N LEU A 5 24.07 13.78 -6.12
CA LEU A 5 23.60 14.80 -7.06
C LEU A 5 22.21 14.38 -7.54
N CYS A 6 21.20 15.23 -7.34
CA CYS A 6 19.87 15.06 -7.93
C CYS A 6 19.54 16.26 -8.83
N THR A 7 18.78 16.02 -9.90
CA THR A 7 18.21 17.12 -10.68
C THR A 7 17.08 17.77 -9.87
N LEU A 8 16.80 19.05 -10.12
CA LEU A 8 15.63 19.73 -9.54
C LEU A 8 14.35 18.92 -9.78
N ARG A 9 14.19 18.34 -10.98
CA ARG A 9 13.04 17.48 -11.32
C ARG A 9 12.94 16.27 -10.40
N SER A 10 14.05 15.56 -10.17
CA SER A 10 14.07 14.37 -9.30
C SER A 10 13.77 14.74 -7.85
N TRP A 11 14.29 15.87 -7.37
CA TRP A 11 14.01 16.36 -6.03
C TRP A 11 12.53 16.73 -5.85
N LEU A 12 11.97 17.52 -6.77
CA LEU A 12 10.55 17.88 -6.74
C LEU A 12 9.65 16.65 -6.83
N SER A 13 9.98 15.68 -7.68
CA SER A 13 9.19 14.46 -7.81
C SER A 13 9.16 13.60 -6.53
N GLN A 14 10.12 13.76 -5.62
CA GLN A 14 10.23 12.98 -4.39
C GLN A 14 9.66 13.72 -3.17
N TRP A 15 9.80 15.05 -3.12
CA TRP A 15 9.59 15.83 -1.90
C TRP A 15 8.54 16.94 -2.05
N SER A 16 8.17 17.31 -3.26
CA SER A 16 7.14 18.34 -3.47
C SER A 16 5.76 17.72 -3.37
N ASP A 17 4.88 18.34 -2.60
CA ASP A 17 3.47 17.96 -2.55
C ASP A 17 2.80 18.09 -3.93
N GLU A 18 2.97 19.24 -4.60
CA GLU A 18 2.30 19.54 -5.87
C GLU A 18 2.94 18.89 -7.11
N HIS A 19 4.25 18.66 -7.08
CA HIS A 19 5.01 18.18 -8.24
C HIS A 19 5.46 16.72 -8.12
N SER A 20 5.07 16.03 -7.03
CA SER A 20 5.37 14.62 -6.85
C SER A 20 4.69 13.78 -7.93
N ASN A 21 5.43 12.80 -8.45
CA ASN A 21 4.82 11.75 -9.26
C ASN A 21 4.32 10.57 -8.42
N ALA A 22 4.63 10.54 -7.13
CA ALA A 22 4.21 9.51 -6.19
C ALA A 22 2.76 9.76 -5.71
N ASP A 23 1.82 9.59 -6.64
CA ASP A 23 0.38 9.70 -6.38
C ASP A 23 -0.29 8.36 -6.68
N GLY A 24 -0.62 7.64 -5.60
CA GLY A 24 -1.21 6.31 -5.67
C GLY A 24 -2.58 6.31 -6.36
N VAL A 25 -3.46 7.26 -6.03
CA VAL A 25 -4.84 7.33 -6.56
C VAL A 25 -4.82 7.61 -8.06
N ARG A 26 -3.96 8.52 -8.52
CA ARG A 26 -3.80 8.81 -9.96
C ARG A 26 -3.21 7.64 -10.74
N CYS A 27 -2.37 6.82 -10.10
CA CYS A 27 -1.71 5.68 -10.74
C CYS A 27 -2.53 4.37 -10.68
N ALA A 28 -3.33 4.18 -9.64
CA ALA A 28 -4.09 2.96 -9.35
C ALA A 28 -4.99 2.45 -10.49
N PRO A 29 -5.62 3.31 -11.34
CA PRO A 29 -6.42 2.83 -12.47
C PRO A 29 -5.64 1.98 -13.48
N LYS A 30 -4.30 2.08 -13.51
CA LYS A 30 -3.45 1.28 -14.39
C LYS A 30 -3.22 -0.15 -13.89
N VAL A 31 -3.54 -0.43 -12.63
CA VAL A 31 -3.41 -1.77 -12.04
C VAL A 31 -4.71 -2.53 -12.31
N THR A 32 -4.71 -3.35 -13.36
CA THR A 32 -5.90 -4.09 -13.84
C THR A 32 -5.89 -5.58 -13.51
N VAL A 33 -4.79 -6.08 -12.95
CA VAL A 33 -4.62 -7.49 -12.50
C VAL A 33 -5.29 -7.73 -11.14
N PRO A 34 -5.52 -8.99 -10.72
CA PRO A 34 -6.03 -9.27 -9.39
C PRO A 34 -5.20 -8.60 -8.29
N ALA A 35 -5.86 -7.94 -7.34
CA ALA A 35 -5.20 -7.09 -6.36
C ALA A 35 -5.74 -7.29 -4.94
N LEU A 36 -4.84 -7.32 -3.96
CA LEU A 36 -5.15 -7.30 -2.54
C LEU A 36 -4.64 -5.99 -1.94
N VAL A 37 -5.52 -5.26 -1.25
CA VAL A 37 -5.16 -4.08 -0.45
C VAL A 37 -5.36 -4.41 1.02
N ILE A 38 -4.29 -4.31 1.81
CA ILE A 38 -4.33 -4.52 3.26
C ILE A 38 -4.06 -3.17 3.94
N GLY A 39 -5.06 -2.65 4.65
CA GLY A 39 -4.92 -1.47 5.47
C GLY A 39 -4.58 -1.79 6.93
N ASN A 40 -4.10 -0.78 7.64
CA ASN A 40 -3.78 -0.84 9.05
C ASN A 40 -4.75 0.05 9.83
N GLY A 41 -5.43 -0.51 10.85
CA GLY A 41 -6.54 0.17 11.52
C GLY A 41 -6.12 1.38 12.38
N ALA A 42 -4.87 1.41 12.84
CA ALA A 42 -4.30 2.47 13.67
C ALA A 42 -3.04 3.06 13.02
N ASP A 43 -3.02 3.14 11.69
CA ASP A 43 -1.91 3.69 10.92
C ASP A 43 -1.84 5.21 11.05
N ASP A 44 -0.67 5.70 11.46
CA ASP A 44 -0.33 7.09 11.72
C ASP A 44 0.39 7.78 10.54
N ALA A 45 0.68 7.04 9.47
CA ALA A 45 1.31 7.55 8.25
C ALA A 45 0.40 7.47 7.02
N CYS A 46 -0.36 6.38 6.87
CA CYS A 46 -1.32 6.13 5.80
C CYS A 46 -2.69 5.83 6.41
N THR A 47 -3.57 6.81 6.45
CA THR A 47 -4.85 6.69 7.14
C THR A 47 -5.75 5.60 6.52
N PRO A 48 -6.75 5.10 7.26
CA PRO A 48 -7.75 4.20 6.69
C PRO A 48 -8.44 4.77 5.42
N GLY A 49 -8.61 6.10 5.36
CA GLY A 49 -9.16 6.78 4.20
C GLY A 49 -8.27 6.68 2.96
N ASP A 50 -6.94 6.76 3.13
CA ASP A 50 -5.98 6.61 2.03
C ASP A 50 -6.04 5.21 1.42
N THR A 51 -6.15 4.19 2.29
CA THR A 51 -6.33 2.80 1.87
C THR A 51 -7.61 2.61 1.08
N GLU A 52 -8.71 3.19 1.55
CA GLU A 52 -10.01 3.14 0.86
C GLU A 52 -9.96 3.85 -0.50
N ALA A 53 -9.39 5.05 -0.56
CA ALA A 53 -9.23 5.82 -1.78
C ALA A 53 -8.41 5.02 -2.83
N LEU A 54 -7.29 4.42 -2.41
CA LEU A 54 -6.46 3.59 -3.28
C LEU A 54 -7.23 2.37 -3.81
N PHE A 55 -7.92 1.64 -2.93
CA PHE A 55 -8.71 0.47 -3.31
C PHE A 55 -9.81 0.82 -4.32
N ASN A 56 -10.52 1.92 -4.09
CA ASN A 56 -11.58 2.38 -4.97
C ASN A 56 -11.02 2.77 -6.35
N ALA A 57 -9.85 3.41 -6.39
CA ALA A 57 -9.19 3.85 -7.61
C ALA A 57 -8.56 2.72 -8.46
N LEU A 58 -8.33 1.52 -7.89
CA LEU A 58 -7.79 0.38 -8.64
C LEU A 58 -8.65 0.07 -9.87
N GLY A 59 -7.99 -0.07 -11.02
CA GLY A 59 -8.62 -0.48 -12.28
C GLY A 59 -8.99 -1.96 -12.35
N SER A 60 -8.56 -2.75 -11.36
CA SER A 60 -8.88 -4.17 -11.26
C SER A 60 -10.34 -4.39 -10.88
N HIS A 61 -11.00 -5.28 -11.62
CA HIS A 61 -12.32 -5.80 -11.26
C HIS A 61 -12.24 -6.94 -10.24
N ASP A 62 -11.09 -7.61 -10.15
CA ASP A 62 -10.83 -8.65 -9.16
C ASP A 62 -9.97 -8.11 -8.02
N LYS A 63 -10.60 -7.35 -7.12
CA LYS A 63 -9.91 -6.69 -6.02
C LYS A 63 -10.52 -7.05 -4.67
N THR A 64 -9.65 -7.26 -3.68
CA THR A 64 -10.01 -7.57 -2.30
C THR A 64 -9.39 -6.52 -1.37
N ARG A 65 -10.14 -6.08 -0.35
CA ARG A 65 -9.63 -5.22 0.72
C ARG A 65 -9.83 -5.89 2.06
N THR A 66 -8.85 -5.76 2.94
CA THR A 66 -8.96 -6.14 4.35
C THR A 66 -8.20 -5.15 5.23
N THR A 67 -8.41 -5.22 6.53
CA THR A 67 -7.75 -4.35 7.51
C THR A 67 -7.23 -5.19 8.66
N ILE A 68 -5.98 -4.97 9.05
CA ILE A 68 -5.44 -5.49 10.31
C ILE A 68 -5.82 -4.48 11.39
N ALA A 69 -6.81 -4.83 12.21
CA ALA A 69 -7.27 -3.98 13.30
C ALA A 69 -6.13 -3.63 14.26
N ASP A 70 -6.13 -2.39 14.75
CA ASP A 70 -5.20 -1.84 15.75
C ASP A 70 -3.70 -1.84 15.39
N ALA A 71 -3.33 -2.35 14.21
CA ALA A 71 -1.97 -2.26 13.71
C ALA A 71 -1.64 -0.83 13.28
N ASN A 72 -0.47 -0.34 13.67
CA ASN A 72 0.11 0.89 13.14
C ASN A 72 0.93 0.62 11.88
N HIS A 73 1.51 1.67 11.28
CA HIS A 73 2.26 1.59 10.04
C HIS A 73 3.36 0.50 10.04
N TYR A 74 4.01 0.33 11.19
CA TYR A 74 5.15 -0.55 11.39
C TYR A 74 4.80 -1.86 12.10
N TYR A 75 3.51 -2.15 12.34
CA TYR A 75 3.04 -3.34 13.05
C TYR A 75 3.73 -3.54 14.42
N LEU A 76 3.98 -2.45 15.15
CA LEU A 76 4.64 -2.48 16.46
C LEU A 76 3.69 -2.96 17.57
N GLY A 77 4.26 -3.34 18.71
CA GLY A 77 3.50 -3.69 19.92
C GLY A 77 3.07 -5.16 20.01
N SER A 78 2.85 -5.86 18.89
CA SER A 78 2.55 -7.29 18.91
C SER A 78 2.98 -8.04 17.66
N ARG A 79 3.57 -9.23 17.86
CA ARG A 79 3.87 -10.18 16.78
C ARG A 79 2.61 -10.73 16.12
N SER A 80 1.45 -10.66 16.78
CA SER A 80 0.18 -11.10 16.20
C SER A 80 -0.21 -10.28 14.97
N TYR A 81 0.13 -9.00 14.91
CA TYR A 81 -0.19 -8.17 13.75
C TYR A 81 0.56 -8.65 12.50
N TRP A 82 1.87 -8.92 12.62
CA TRP A 82 2.66 -9.54 11.55
C TRP A 82 2.10 -10.90 11.13
N ARG A 83 1.75 -11.75 12.10
CA ARG A 83 1.16 -13.06 11.80
C ARG A 83 -0.15 -12.91 11.01
N SER A 84 -1.02 -11.98 11.42
CA SER A 84 -2.28 -11.72 10.72
C SER A 84 -2.02 -11.23 9.30
N LEU A 85 -1.13 -10.25 9.12
CA LEU A 85 -0.74 -9.75 7.80
C LEU A 85 -0.29 -10.88 6.87
N PHE A 86 0.68 -11.69 7.31
CA PHE A 86 1.22 -12.79 6.51
C PHE A 86 0.18 -13.86 6.23
N SER A 87 -0.59 -14.27 7.24
CA SER A 87 -1.64 -15.27 7.05
C SER A 87 -2.71 -14.80 6.06
N THR A 88 -3.12 -13.53 6.12
CA THR A 88 -4.05 -12.95 5.14
C THR A 88 -3.46 -12.94 3.74
N ALA A 89 -2.21 -12.47 3.58
CA ALA A 89 -1.57 -12.39 2.26
C ALA A 89 -1.40 -13.78 1.63
N VAL A 90 -0.89 -14.75 2.39
CA VAL A 90 -0.70 -16.13 1.91
C VAL A 90 -2.04 -16.78 1.57
N ALA A 91 -3.04 -16.67 2.45
CA ALA A 91 -4.35 -17.23 2.17
C ALA A 91 -4.99 -16.64 0.90
N TRP A 92 -4.82 -15.34 0.66
CA TRP A 92 -5.30 -14.72 -0.57
C TRP A 92 -4.56 -15.25 -1.80
N LEU A 93 -3.24 -15.37 -1.74
CA LEU A 93 -2.44 -15.93 -2.84
C LEU A 93 -2.87 -17.37 -3.16
N SER A 94 -3.00 -18.24 -2.16
CA SER A 94 -3.46 -19.62 -2.35
C SER A 94 -4.88 -19.67 -2.93
N ASN A 95 -5.81 -18.84 -2.43
CA ASN A 95 -7.17 -18.76 -2.96
C ASN A 95 -7.23 -18.28 -4.42
N LYS A 96 -6.24 -17.49 -4.86
CA LYS A 96 -6.08 -17.06 -6.26
C LYS A 96 -5.33 -18.07 -7.13
N GLY A 97 -4.79 -19.14 -6.53
CA GLY A 97 -3.92 -20.08 -7.22
C GLY A 97 -2.54 -19.50 -7.59
N PHE A 98 -2.06 -18.51 -6.83
CA PHE A 98 -0.76 -17.88 -7.02
C PHE A 98 0.35 -18.46 -6.11
N ALA A 99 -0.02 -19.32 -5.17
CA ALA A 99 0.91 -20.02 -4.27
C ALA A 99 0.40 -21.43 -4.00
N ASP A 100 1.35 -22.36 -3.86
CA ASP A 100 1.15 -23.78 -3.54
C ASP A 100 0.96 -24.02 -2.02
#